data_AF-A0A0A3IQ77-F1
#
_entry.id   AF-A0A0A3IQ77-F1
#
_cell.length_a   1.000
_cell.length_b   1.000
_cell.length_c   1.000
_cell.angle_alpha   90.00
_cell.angle_beta   90.00
_cell.angle_gamma   90.00
#
_symmetry.space_group_name_H-M   'P 1'
#
loop_
_entity.id
_entity.type
_entity.pdbx_description
1 polymer ?
#
loop_
_entity_poly.entity_id
_entity_poly.type
_entity_poly.pdbx_seq_one_letter_code
_entity_poly.pdbx_strand_id
1 'polypeptide(L)'
;DETIEYAKLNAGVVQPSKTTINPYYLGLKIFEDIERRYDNPTEEMRKLGIKPGSGREKIYEVREIESDISFIRNYLTKELVEQEDMYLFEKKGLEYRISDKDYENVRDQLVSMRVNGGFPYIVVENGDYLRNGELYLKHGYEGMELDSRYLEQVLQYIYRLWGRPVHVETIVEEKPILYTYDGKKNSKRFM
;
A
#
# COMPACT_ATOMS: atom_id res chain seq x y z
N ASP A 1 35.11 3.94 15.50
CA ASP A 1 34.77 3.13 14.31
C ASP A 1 33.31 2.68 14.29
N GLU A 2 32.82 1.98 15.32
CA GLU A 2 31.42 1.49 15.39
C GLU A 2 30.34 2.58 15.23
N THR A 3 30.51 3.76 15.84
CA THR A 3 29.56 4.88 15.67
C THR A 3 29.49 5.40 14.23
N ILE A 4 30.63 5.40 13.52
CA ILE A 4 30.69 5.85 12.12
C ILE A 4 30.04 4.82 11.20
N GLU A 5 30.25 3.53 11.50
CA GLU A 5 29.63 2.44 10.76
C GLU A 5 28.11 2.41 10.94
N TYR A 6 27.63 2.56 12.18
CA TYR A 6 26.21 2.72 12.48
C TYR A 6 25.61 3.92 11.75
N ALA A 7 26.27 5.09 11.80
CA ALA A 7 25.78 6.29 11.13
C ALA A 7 25.68 6.11 9.61
N LYS A 8 26.66 5.45 8.98
CA LYS A 8 26.63 5.14 7.54
C LYS A 8 25.48 4.21 7.19
N LEU A 9 25.28 3.13 7.96
CA LEU A 9 24.21 2.18 7.73
C LEU A 9 22.83 2.83 7.91
N ASN A 10 22.63 3.56 9.01
CA ASN A 10 21.40 4.27 9.27
C ASN A 10 21.07 5.28 8.16
N ALA A 11 22.05 6.08 7.74
CA ALA A 11 21.88 7.05 6.65
C ALA A 11 21.46 6.38 5.33
N GLY A 12 21.97 5.18 5.04
CA GLY A 12 21.55 4.40 3.87
C GLY A 12 20.12 3.88 4.00
N VAL A 13 19.73 3.37 5.18
CA VAL A 13 18.38 2.82 5.42
C VAL A 13 17.31 3.90 5.33
N VAL A 14 17.55 5.08 5.89
CA VAL A 14 16.56 6.18 5.93
C VAL A 14 16.70 7.13 4.74
N GLN A 15 17.47 6.78 3.71
CA GLN A 15 17.67 7.66 2.57
C GLN A 15 16.35 7.90 1.80
N PRO A 16 15.90 9.15 1.65
CA PRO A 16 14.70 9.45 0.85
C PRO A 16 14.91 9.10 -0.63
N SER A 17 13.83 8.67 -1.29
CA SER A 17 13.80 8.47 -2.74
C SER A 17 13.02 9.61 -3.40
N LYS A 18 13.41 9.97 -4.63
CA LYS A 18 12.76 11.05 -5.40
C LYS A 18 11.45 10.61 -6.06
N THR A 19 11.25 9.31 -6.24
CA THR A 19 10.15 8.75 -7.05
C THR A 19 9.32 7.73 -6.28
N THR A 20 9.78 7.31 -5.11
CA THR A 20 9.11 6.32 -4.27
C THR A 20 9.21 6.74 -2.82
N ILE A 21 8.27 6.28 -2.00
CA ILE A 21 8.34 6.48 -0.56
C ILE A 21 9.28 5.43 0.03
N ASN A 22 10.27 5.89 0.80
CA ASN A 22 11.03 5.00 1.68
C ASN A 22 10.24 4.81 2.98
N PRO A 23 9.74 3.61 3.28
CA PRO A 23 8.93 3.36 4.47
C PRO A 23 9.70 3.58 5.78
N TYR A 24 11.03 3.35 5.80
CA TYR A 24 11.85 3.58 6.99
C TYR A 24 12.00 5.06 7.29
N TYR A 25 12.19 5.87 6.25
CA TYR A 25 12.22 7.33 6.39
C TYR A 25 10.88 7.87 6.87
N LEU A 26 9.78 7.46 6.22
CA LEU A 26 8.44 7.92 6.58
C LEU A 26 8.08 7.53 8.02
N GLY A 27 8.34 6.27 8.42
CA GLY A 27 8.07 5.80 9.77
C GLY A 27 8.87 6.57 10.82
N LEU A 28 10.16 6.85 10.55
CA LEU A 28 10.98 7.70 11.41
C LEU A 28 10.38 9.09 11.57
N LYS A 29 9.97 9.73 10.47
CA LYS A 29 9.36 11.07 10.50
C LYS A 29 8.05 11.12 11.27
N ILE A 30 7.22 10.09 11.15
CA ILE A 30 5.99 9.97 11.96
C ILE A 30 6.33 9.84 13.45
N PHE A 31 7.32 9.02 13.82
CA PHE A 31 7.73 8.89 15.23
C PHE A 31 8.37 10.17 15.79
N GLU A 32 9.20 10.87 15.02
CA GLU A 32 9.74 12.19 15.39
C GLU A 32 8.62 13.21 15.61
N ASP A 33 7.57 13.19 14.77
CA ASP A 33 6.39 14.05 14.96
C ASP A 33 5.61 13.69 16.23
N ILE A 34 5.39 12.40 16.50
CA ILE A 34 4.73 11.92 17.73
C ILE A 34 5.52 12.39 18.95
N GLU A 35 6.82 12.14 19.00
CA GLU A 35 7.66 12.54 20.13
C GLU A 35 7.57 14.05 20.38
N ARG A 36 7.74 14.85 19.32
CA ARG A 36 7.66 16.31 19.37
C ARG A 36 6.34 16.82 19.95
N ARG A 37 5.20 16.28 19.48
CA ARG A 37 3.85 16.72 19.90
C ARG A 37 3.51 16.30 21.32
N TYR A 38 3.94 15.12 21.75
CA TYR A 38 3.64 14.61 23.09
C TYR A 38 4.66 15.12 24.13
N ASP A 39 5.87 15.50 23.72
CA ASP A 39 6.77 16.27 24.57
C ASP A 39 6.28 17.70 24.80
N ASN A 40 5.66 18.30 23.78
CA ASN A 40 5.15 19.67 23.80
C ASN A 40 3.64 19.71 23.51
N PRO A 41 2.78 19.12 24.38
CA PRO A 41 1.36 18.99 24.11
C PRO A 41 0.66 20.34 24.10
N THR A 42 -0.29 20.48 23.17
CA THR A 42 -1.19 21.63 23.09
C THR A 42 -2.08 21.72 24.33
N GLU A 43 -2.72 22.87 24.52
CA GLU A 43 -3.65 23.07 25.65
C GLU A 43 -4.81 22.06 25.63
N GLU A 44 -5.28 21.69 24.44
CA GLU A 44 -6.32 20.67 24.28
C GLU A 44 -5.81 19.28 24.68
N MET A 45 -4.61 18.90 24.25
CA MET A 45 -3.97 17.65 24.64
C MET A 45 -3.76 17.56 26.16
N ARG A 46 -3.40 18.66 26.81
CA ARG A 46 -3.26 18.74 28.27
C ARG A 46 -4.59 18.53 28.99
N LYS A 47 -5.69 19.09 28.48
CA LYS A 47 -7.04 18.86 29.01
C LYS A 47 -7.47 17.39 28.89
N LEU A 48 -6.95 16.66 27.90
CA LEU A 48 -7.14 15.22 27.73
C LEU A 48 -6.20 14.38 28.63
N GLY A 49 -5.38 15.01 29.47
CA GLY A 49 -4.49 14.33 30.42
C GLY A 49 -3.09 14.02 29.88
N ILE A 50 -2.72 14.52 28.69
CA ILE A 50 -1.38 14.32 28.14
C ILE A 50 -0.39 15.21 28.89
N LYS A 51 0.64 14.57 29.45
CA LYS A 51 1.70 15.24 30.22
C LYS A 51 2.83 15.69 29.30
N PRO A 52 3.37 16.91 29.47
CA PRO A 52 4.59 17.31 28.77
C PRO A 52 5.76 16.33 29.05
N GLY A 53 6.59 16.10 28.04
CA GLY A 53 7.70 15.14 28.09
C GLY A 53 7.30 13.67 27.97
N SER A 54 6.07 13.36 27.56
CA SER A 54 5.60 11.97 27.39
C SER A 54 5.80 11.40 25.99
N GLY A 55 6.56 12.08 25.11
CA GLY A 55 6.73 11.68 23.72
C GLY A 55 7.26 10.27 23.55
N ARG A 56 8.29 9.92 24.32
CA ARG A 56 8.88 8.59 24.26
C ARG A 56 7.95 7.49 24.77
N GLU A 57 7.19 7.76 25.83
CA GLU A 57 6.15 6.84 26.32
C GLU A 57 5.10 6.59 25.24
N LYS A 58 4.67 7.67 24.56
CA LYS A 58 3.71 7.56 23.47
C LYS A 58 4.22 6.73 22.29
N ILE A 59 5.50 6.88 21.92
CA ILE A 59 6.10 6.04 20.86
C ILE A 59 5.99 4.55 21.20
N TYR A 60 6.27 4.16 22.45
CA TYR A 60 6.17 2.75 22.85
C TYR A 60 4.72 2.26 22.86
N GLU A 61 3.77 3.06 23.34
CA GLU A 61 2.34 2.76 23.27
C GLU A 61 1.88 2.53 21.81
N VAL A 62 2.26 3.44 20.92
CA VAL A 62 1.95 3.35 19.47
C VAL A 62 2.50 2.07 18.87
N ARG A 63 3.73 1.70 19.19
CA ARG A 63 4.38 0.47 18.69
C ARG A 63 3.72 -0.82 19.21
N GLU A 64 3.05 -0.76 20.36
CA GLU A 64 2.36 -1.90 20.95
C GLU A 64 0.95 -2.09 20.36
N ILE A 65 0.26 -0.97 20.06
CA ILE A 65 -1.16 -0.99 19.70
C ILE A 65 -1.39 -0.91 18.19
N GLU A 66 -0.57 -0.15 17.47
CA GLU A 66 -0.84 0.19 16.08
C GLU A 66 -0.31 -0.86 15.09
N SER A 67 -1.12 -1.17 14.09
CA SER A 67 -0.70 -1.84 12.85
C SER A 67 -0.13 -0.81 11.85
N ASP A 68 0.56 -1.24 10.80
CA ASP A 68 1.04 -0.33 9.74
C ASP A 68 -0.08 0.56 9.17
N ILE A 69 -1.27 -0.02 8.99
CA ILE A 69 -2.45 0.66 8.45
C ILE A 69 -2.92 1.77 9.40
N SER A 70 -3.11 1.43 10.67
CA SER A 70 -3.63 2.35 11.67
C SER A 70 -2.58 3.38 12.10
N PHE A 71 -1.29 3.01 12.10
CA PHE A 71 -0.16 3.90 12.32
C PHE A 71 -0.13 5.05 11.30
N ILE A 72 -0.18 4.73 9.99
CA ILE A 72 -0.22 5.76 8.95
C ILE A 72 -1.51 6.57 9.08
N ARG A 73 -2.66 5.92 9.25
CA ARG A 73 -3.96 6.60 9.32
C ARG A 73 -4.04 7.62 10.46
N ASN A 74 -3.54 7.26 11.64
CA ASN A 74 -3.70 8.03 12.86
C ASN A 74 -2.60 9.08 13.04
N TYR A 75 -1.40 8.85 12.51
CA TYR A 75 -0.22 9.67 12.81
C TYR A 75 0.47 10.32 11.60
N LEU A 76 0.06 10.03 10.36
CA LEU A 76 0.46 10.85 9.22
C LEU A 76 -0.42 12.11 9.17
N THR A 77 0.03 13.15 9.86
CA THR A 77 -0.69 14.42 9.98
C THR A 77 -0.57 15.26 8.73
N LYS A 78 -1.50 16.22 8.56
CA LYS A 78 -1.45 17.20 7.49
C LYS A 78 -0.15 18.00 7.50
N GLU A 79 0.26 18.45 8.69
CA GLU A 79 1.47 19.24 8.87
C GLU A 79 2.71 18.43 8.45
N LEU A 80 2.72 17.13 8.72
CA LEU A 80 3.83 16.26 8.32
C LEU A 80 3.87 16.04 6.80
N VAL A 81 2.70 15.81 6.18
CA VAL A 81 2.57 15.70 4.72
C VAL A 81 3.07 16.96 4.02
N GLU A 82 2.72 18.14 4.53
CA GLU A 82 3.19 19.42 4.01
C GLU A 82 4.69 19.64 4.25
N GLN A 83 5.19 19.32 5.45
CA GLN A 83 6.60 19.45 5.81
C GLN A 83 7.51 18.59 4.92
N GLU A 84 7.07 17.38 4.58
CA GLU A 84 7.82 16.43 3.76
C GLU A 84 7.52 16.56 2.25
N ASP A 85 6.72 17.57 1.83
CA ASP A 85 6.24 17.81 0.45
C ASP A 85 5.74 16.53 -0.23
N MET A 86 4.87 15.79 0.45
CA MET A 86 4.31 14.56 -0.10
C MET A 86 3.16 14.86 -1.06
N TYR A 87 3.12 14.14 -2.18
CA TYR A 87 2.09 14.29 -3.20
C TYR A 87 1.88 13.00 -3.98
N LEU A 88 0.71 12.87 -4.59
CA LEU A 88 0.40 11.83 -5.55
C LEU A 88 0.80 12.30 -6.95
N PHE A 89 1.33 11.38 -7.75
CA PHE A 89 1.66 11.66 -9.13
C PHE A 89 1.28 10.48 -10.02
N GLU A 90 0.94 10.81 -11.26
CA GLU A 90 0.54 9.84 -12.27
C GLU A 90 1.33 10.09 -13.57
N LYS A 91 1.49 9.04 -14.37
CA LYS A 91 2.14 9.16 -15.67
C LYS A 91 1.10 9.54 -16.73
N LYS A 92 1.21 10.74 -17.29
CA LYS A 92 0.41 11.18 -18.45
C LYS A 92 1.28 11.17 -19.71
N GLY A 93 1.11 10.13 -20.53
CA GLY A 93 1.93 9.92 -21.72
C GLY A 93 3.38 9.60 -21.36
N LEU A 94 4.29 10.52 -21.67
CA LEU A 94 5.72 10.40 -21.37
C LEU A 94 6.15 11.17 -20.10
N GLU A 95 5.27 11.98 -19.53
CA GLU A 95 5.57 12.85 -18.40
C GLU A 95 4.89 12.36 -17.11
N TYR A 96 5.53 12.59 -15.97
CA TYR A 96 4.87 12.48 -14.67
C TYR A 96 4.28 13.83 -14.28
N ARG A 97 3.03 13.82 -13.83
CA ARG A 97 2.34 15.01 -13.32
C ARG A 97 1.81 14.74 -11.93
N ILE A 98 1.92 15.74 -11.06
CA ILE A 98 1.29 15.72 -9.74
C ILE A 98 -0.22 15.67 -9.97
N SER A 99 -0.86 14.62 -9.46
CA SER A 99 -2.31 14.44 -9.53
C SER A 99 -2.99 15.08 -8.32
N ASP A 100 -2.38 14.98 -7.14
CA ASP A 100 -2.97 15.49 -5.90
C ASP A 100 -1.92 15.87 -4.86
N LYS A 101 -2.25 16.84 -4.02
CA LYS A 101 -1.47 17.27 -2.85
C LYS A 101 -2.30 17.29 -1.56
N ASP A 102 -3.58 16.93 -1.61
CA ASP A 102 -4.40 16.86 -0.41
C ASP A 102 -3.92 15.74 0.52
N TYR A 103 -3.80 16.06 1.80
CA TYR A 103 -3.20 15.16 2.78
C TYR A 103 -4.06 13.91 3.04
N GLU A 104 -5.39 14.02 2.92
CA GLU A 104 -6.29 12.88 3.11
C GLU A 104 -6.06 11.88 1.97
N ASN A 105 -5.96 12.37 0.74
CA ASN A 105 -5.71 11.53 -0.43
C ASN A 105 -4.32 10.88 -0.40
N VAL A 106 -3.27 11.62 0.01
CA VAL A 106 -1.92 11.06 0.20
C VAL A 106 -1.92 9.96 1.27
N ARG A 107 -2.54 10.22 2.43
CA ARG A 107 -2.64 9.25 3.53
C ARG A 107 -3.42 8.03 3.12
N ASP A 108 -4.58 8.21 2.51
CA ASP A 108 -5.50 7.12 2.17
C ASP A 108 -4.89 6.23 1.09
N GLN A 109 -4.13 6.79 0.14
CA GLN A 109 -3.35 6.02 -0.82
C GLN A 109 -2.25 5.19 -0.15
N LEU A 110 -1.54 5.75 0.84
CA LEU A 110 -0.53 5.00 1.58
C LEU A 110 -1.14 3.86 2.41
N VAL A 111 -2.31 4.11 2.99
CA VAL A 111 -3.08 3.12 3.75
C VAL A 111 -3.58 2.00 2.82
N SER A 112 -4.12 2.33 1.65
CA SER A 112 -4.63 1.35 0.69
C SER A 112 -3.52 0.41 0.20
N MET A 113 -2.31 0.93 0.00
CA MET A 113 -1.11 0.13 -0.33
C MET A 113 -0.66 -0.83 0.78
N ARG A 114 -1.24 -0.75 1.98
CA ARG A 114 -0.96 -1.67 3.10
C ARG A 114 -2.11 -2.63 3.37
N VAL A 115 -3.27 -2.43 2.76
CA VAL A 115 -4.37 -3.41 2.79
C VAL A 115 -3.87 -4.71 2.15
N ASN A 116 -4.07 -5.83 2.84
CA ASN A 116 -3.56 -7.15 2.41
C ASN A 116 -2.04 -7.18 2.14
N GLY A 117 -1.26 -6.28 2.76
CA GLY A 117 0.18 -6.14 2.50
C GLY A 117 0.52 -5.65 1.09
N GLY A 118 -0.45 -5.07 0.38
CA GLY A 118 -0.34 -4.69 -1.03
C GLY A 118 -0.47 -5.86 -2.00
N PHE A 119 -0.81 -7.06 -1.51
CA PHE A 119 -1.08 -8.22 -2.37
C PHE A 119 -2.55 -8.25 -2.79
N PRO A 120 -2.84 -8.58 -4.06
CA PRO A 120 -4.21 -8.70 -4.52
C PRO A 120 -4.93 -9.85 -3.82
N TYR A 121 -6.18 -9.63 -3.43
CA TYR A 121 -7.02 -10.65 -2.82
C TYR A 121 -7.71 -11.49 -3.89
N ILE A 122 -7.25 -12.73 -4.10
CA ILE A 122 -7.78 -13.64 -5.11
C ILE A 122 -8.32 -14.90 -4.44
N VAL A 123 -9.54 -15.28 -4.78
CA VAL A 123 -10.21 -16.49 -4.27
C VAL A 123 -10.62 -17.43 -5.39
N VAL A 124 -10.72 -18.71 -5.07
CA VAL A 124 -11.37 -19.69 -5.95
C VAL A 124 -12.87 -19.55 -5.76
N GLU A 125 -13.58 -19.09 -6.79
CA GLU A 125 -15.04 -18.99 -6.77
C GLU A 125 -15.70 -20.27 -7.31
N ASN A 126 -15.07 -20.93 -8.29
CA ASN A 126 -15.56 -22.21 -8.82
C ASN A 126 -14.41 -23.09 -9.35
N GLY A 127 -14.27 -24.32 -8.83
CA GLY A 127 -13.28 -25.31 -9.30
C GLY A 127 -13.78 -26.29 -10.38
N ASP A 128 -15.05 -26.17 -10.78
CA ASP A 128 -15.68 -26.94 -11.86
C ASP A 128 -16.47 -26.00 -12.78
N TYR A 129 -15.81 -24.91 -13.19
CA TYR A 129 -16.42 -23.92 -14.05
C TYR A 129 -16.84 -24.53 -15.39
N LEU A 130 -18.02 -24.13 -15.88
CA LEU A 130 -18.69 -24.70 -17.05
C LEU A 130 -18.89 -26.22 -17.01
N ARG A 131 -18.78 -26.84 -15.81
CA ARG A 131 -18.81 -28.31 -15.62
C ARG A 131 -17.74 -29.04 -16.42
N ASN A 132 -16.59 -28.39 -16.62
CA ASN A 132 -15.45 -28.93 -17.36
C ASN A 132 -14.18 -28.91 -16.50
N GLY A 133 -14.27 -28.87 -15.17
CA GLY A 133 -13.10 -28.81 -14.28
C GLY A 133 -12.21 -27.59 -14.51
N GLU A 134 -12.73 -26.52 -15.11
CA GLU A 134 -12.02 -25.27 -15.33
C GLU A 134 -12.00 -24.44 -14.04
N LEU A 135 -10.92 -23.70 -13.81
CA LEU A 135 -10.75 -22.93 -12.58
C LEU A 135 -11.23 -21.51 -12.77
N TYR A 136 -12.22 -21.09 -11.98
CA TYR A 136 -12.69 -19.71 -11.91
C TYR A 136 -12.20 -19.05 -10.63
N LEU A 137 -11.38 -18.03 -10.82
CA LEU A 137 -10.83 -17.17 -9.78
C LEU A 137 -11.55 -15.83 -9.79
N LYS A 138 -11.79 -15.28 -8.62
CA LYS A 138 -12.33 -13.94 -8.44
C LYS A 138 -11.31 -13.07 -7.73
N HIS A 139 -11.00 -11.93 -8.32
CA HIS A 139 -10.29 -10.86 -7.65
C HIS A 139 -11.29 -10.05 -6.82
N GLY A 140 -11.10 -10.03 -5.49
CA GLY A 140 -11.80 -9.08 -4.64
C GLY A 140 -11.20 -7.71 -4.84
N TYR A 141 -11.79 -6.96 -5.77
CA TYR A 141 -11.34 -5.62 -6.12
C TYR A 141 -11.57 -4.65 -4.95
N GLU A 142 -10.48 -4.13 -4.40
CA GLU A 142 -10.47 -3.17 -3.30
C GLU A 142 -9.99 -1.78 -3.77
N GLY A 143 -10.29 -1.42 -5.03
CA GLY A 143 -9.89 -0.14 -5.64
C GLY A 143 -8.52 -0.17 -6.34
N MET A 144 -7.81 -1.30 -6.30
CA MET A 144 -6.56 -1.50 -7.05
C MET A 144 -6.76 -2.51 -8.16
N GLU A 145 -6.46 -2.13 -9.39
CA GLU A 145 -6.52 -3.01 -10.55
C GLU A 145 -5.31 -3.96 -10.61
N LEU A 146 -5.49 -5.12 -11.21
CA LEU A 146 -4.38 -6.02 -11.52
C LEU A 146 -3.63 -5.51 -12.77
N ASP A 147 -2.29 -5.51 -12.73
CA ASP A 147 -1.49 -5.27 -13.93
C ASP A 147 -1.83 -6.34 -14.98
N SER A 148 -2.40 -5.91 -16.10
CA SER A 148 -2.91 -6.84 -17.11
C SER A 148 -1.81 -7.68 -17.75
N ARG A 149 -0.60 -7.14 -17.94
CA ARG A 149 0.52 -7.87 -18.56
C ARG A 149 1.05 -8.92 -17.61
N TYR A 150 1.15 -8.58 -16.32
CA TYR A 150 1.58 -9.51 -15.29
C TYR A 150 0.53 -10.61 -15.06
N LEU A 151 -0.75 -10.25 -14.97
CA LEU A 151 -1.87 -11.19 -14.84
C LEU A 151 -1.88 -12.23 -15.97
N GLU A 152 -1.71 -11.80 -17.21
CA GLU A 152 -1.64 -12.68 -18.37
C GLU A 152 -0.51 -13.72 -18.28
N GLN A 153 0.61 -13.39 -17.63
CA GLN A 153 1.70 -14.35 -17.39
C GLN A 153 1.38 -15.28 -16.22
N VAL A 154 0.83 -14.72 -15.13
CA VAL A 154 0.42 -15.48 -13.94
C VAL A 154 -0.58 -16.58 -14.29
N LEU A 155 -1.56 -16.30 -15.14
CA LEU A 155 -2.54 -17.29 -15.60
C LEU A 155 -1.91 -18.52 -16.26
N GLN A 156 -0.81 -18.35 -16.99
CA GLN A 156 -0.09 -19.47 -17.62
C GLN A 156 0.55 -20.38 -16.57
N TYR A 157 1.07 -19.80 -15.48
CA TYR A 157 1.62 -20.56 -14.36
C TYR A 157 0.53 -21.27 -13.57
N ILE A 158 -0.62 -20.63 -13.33
CA ILE A 158 -1.75 -21.28 -12.66
C ILE A 158 -2.26 -22.44 -13.50
N TYR A 159 -2.41 -22.28 -14.82
CA TYR A 159 -2.77 -23.37 -15.72
C TYR A 159 -1.78 -24.51 -15.67
N ARG A 160 -0.47 -24.23 -15.59
CA ARG A 160 0.55 -25.28 -15.46
C ARG A 160 0.36 -26.14 -14.21
N LEU A 161 -0.14 -25.54 -13.11
CA LEU A 161 -0.43 -26.25 -11.87
C LEU A 161 -1.79 -26.95 -11.89
N TRP A 162 -2.81 -26.28 -12.42
CA TRP A 162 -4.19 -26.77 -12.46
C TRP A 162 -4.44 -27.83 -13.55
N GLY A 163 -3.79 -27.68 -14.71
CA GLY A 163 -3.88 -28.59 -15.86
C GLY A 163 -5.06 -28.34 -16.80
N ARG A 164 -5.93 -27.37 -16.49
CA ARG A 164 -7.12 -27.00 -17.28
C ARG A 164 -7.24 -25.48 -17.42
N PRO A 165 -8.07 -24.98 -18.35
CA PRO A 165 -8.29 -23.54 -18.51
C PRO A 165 -8.58 -22.83 -17.18
N VAL A 166 -8.03 -21.62 -17.06
CA VAL A 166 -8.12 -20.79 -15.85
C VAL A 166 -8.70 -19.44 -16.25
N HIS A 167 -9.66 -18.98 -15.45
CA HIS A 167 -10.34 -17.70 -15.60
C HIS A 167 -10.10 -16.84 -14.36
N VAL A 168 -9.84 -15.56 -14.55
CA VAL A 168 -9.78 -14.57 -13.46
C VAL A 168 -10.73 -13.42 -13.80
N GLU A 169 -11.77 -13.25 -12.99
CA GLU A 169 -12.63 -12.08 -13.01
C GLU A 169 -11.98 -10.96 -12.19
N THR A 170 -11.84 -9.77 -12.78
CA THR A 170 -11.32 -8.56 -12.13
C THR A 170 -12.00 -7.32 -12.70
N ILE A 171 -11.80 -6.17 -12.08
CA ILE A 171 -12.22 -4.85 -12.59
C ILE A 171 -11.03 -4.17 -13.27
N VAL A 172 -11.28 -3.53 -14.42
CA VAL A 172 -10.35 -2.66 -15.16
C VAL A 172 -11.16 -1.50 -15.73
N GLU A 173 -10.72 -0.27 -15.52
CA GLU A 173 -11.45 0.96 -15.88
C GLU A 173 -12.91 0.92 -15.41
N GLU A 174 -13.10 0.53 -14.14
CA GLU A 174 -14.42 0.36 -13.49
C GLU A 174 -15.35 -0.68 -14.13
N LYS A 175 -14.86 -1.49 -15.06
CA LYS A 175 -15.65 -2.52 -15.74
C LYS A 175 -15.17 -3.92 -15.39
N PRO A 176 -16.10 -4.88 -15.16
CA PRO A 176 -15.74 -6.26 -14.97
C PRO A 176 -15.19 -6.85 -16.27
N ILE A 177 -14.01 -7.47 -16.16
CA ILE A 177 -13.32 -8.18 -17.25
C ILE A 177 -12.97 -9.57 -16.76
N LEU A 178 -13.26 -10.55 -17.60
CA LEU A 178 -12.81 -11.93 -17.43
C LEU A 178 -11.57 -12.16 -18.28
N TYR A 179 -10.44 -12.41 -17.64
CA TYR A 179 -9.24 -12.93 -18.28
C TYR A 179 -9.30 -14.45 -18.31
N THR A 180 -8.80 -15.06 -19.38
CA THR A 180 -8.82 -16.51 -19.56
C THR A 180 -7.56 -16.97 -20.28
N TYR A 181 -6.95 -18.04 -19.75
CA TYR A 181 -5.91 -18.78 -20.45
C TYR A 181 -6.38 -20.20 -20.73
N ASP A 182 -6.42 -20.56 -22.02
CA ASP A 182 -6.95 -21.84 -22.51
C ASP A 182 -5.88 -22.95 -22.67
N GLY A 183 -4.64 -22.67 -22.25
CA GLY A 183 -3.47 -23.54 -22.47
C GLY A 183 -2.65 -23.22 -23.71
N LYS A 184 -3.14 -22.32 -24.59
CA LYS A 184 -2.43 -21.87 -25.80
C LYS A 184 -2.30 -20.36 -25.87
N LYS A 185 -3.35 -19.62 -25.50
CA LYS A 185 -3.38 -18.16 -25.59
C LYS A 185 -4.17 -17.54 -24.45
N ASN A 186 -3.80 -16.30 -24.14
CA ASN A 186 -4.60 -15.43 -23.29
C ASN A 186 -5.73 -14.80 -24.11
N SER A 187 -6.88 -14.64 -23.48
CA SER A 187 -8.03 -13.92 -24.01
C SER A 187 -8.69 -13.12 -22.89
N LYS A 188 -9.38 -12.04 -23.24
CA LYS A 188 -10.14 -11.23 -22.30
C LYS A 188 -11.51 -10.88 -22.88
N ARG A 189 -12.52 -10.84 -22.02
CA ARG A 189 -13.90 -10.51 -22.37
C ARG A 189 -14.49 -9.56 -21.34
N PHE A 190 -15.09 -8.47 -21.80
CA PHE A 190 -15.92 -7.60 -20.95
C PHE A 190 -17.20 -8.34 -20.56
N MET A 191 -17.57 -8.26 -19.28
CA MET A 191 -18.79 -8.89 -18.76
C MET A 191 -19.99 -7.95 -18.82
#